data_AF-B9TQ13-F1
#
_entry.id   AF-B9TQ13-F1
#
_cell.length_a   1.000
_cell.length_b   1.000
_cell.length_c   1.000
_cell.angle_alpha   90.00
_cell.angle_beta   90.00
_cell.angle_gamma   90.00
#
_symmetry.space_group_name_H-M   'P 1'
#
loop_
_entity.id
_entity.type
_entity.pdbx_description
1 polymer ?
#
loop_
_entity_poly.entity_id
_entity_poly.type
_entity_poly.pdbx_seq_one_letter_code
_entity_poly.pdbx_strand_id
1 'polypeptide(L)'
;MADSAVGGRSTARLIDDTATLSFEFTFAKAMAYPFVHAELGFRDRAGKFTHVDLSRYSAVEFDVNCAPANTLAFGLVMFEDGVSVPGRFDTYRVPYTYFFCNQNGEHVELDLARLRTDQWWFDTYKLNLARQEHTLTRIAKLSFGSTFQSPYNVLSKVQVRNLALTGRDMRYLYLFAAFMVVAWPGYGLWFFRRHTQALLAEVKDKMRRDIPLVAYQQLSQDLHRDKEQSAILRFMATEYVNPELDVETT
;
A
#
# COMPACT_ATOMS: atom_id res chain seq x y z
N MET A 1 30.32 20.82 12.07
CA MET A 1 31.52 20.17 12.65
C MET A 1 32.54 19.96 11.54
N ALA A 2 33.83 20.00 11.88
CA ALA A 2 34.93 19.91 10.93
C ALA A 2 36.08 19.10 11.53
N ASP A 3 36.96 18.61 10.66
CA ASP A 3 38.11 17.80 11.04
C ASP A 3 39.13 18.52 11.95
N SER A 4 39.07 19.84 12.06
CA SER A 4 39.85 20.61 13.05
C SER A 4 39.61 20.16 14.49
N ALA A 5 38.45 19.55 14.78
CA ALA A 5 38.18 18.93 16.08
C ALA A 5 39.03 17.68 16.38
N VAL A 6 39.63 17.06 15.35
CA VAL A 6 40.44 15.84 15.45
C VAL A 6 41.84 16.02 14.84
N GLY A 7 42.35 17.26 14.83
CA GLY A 7 43.71 17.59 14.38
C GLY A 7 43.84 17.94 12.90
N GLY A 8 42.72 18.06 12.16
CA GLY A 8 42.68 18.58 10.81
C GLY A 8 42.79 20.10 10.73
N ARG A 9 42.61 20.65 9.52
CA ARG A 9 42.70 22.10 9.24
C ARG A 9 41.45 22.69 8.60
N SER A 10 40.44 21.87 8.35
CA SER A 10 39.20 22.34 7.76
C SER A 10 38.39 23.12 8.80
N THR A 11 37.71 24.15 8.34
CA THR A 11 36.89 25.04 9.20
C THR A 11 35.45 25.05 8.72
N ALA A 12 34.52 25.24 9.65
CA ALA A 12 33.10 25.38 9.36
C ALA A 12 32.50 26.44 10.27
N ARG A 13 31.60 27.26 9.71
CA ARG A 13 30.89 28.30 10.43
C ARG A 13 29.43 28.30 10.00
N LEU A 14 28.53 28.18 10.97
CA LEU A 14 27.09 28.38 10.76
C LEU A 14 26.81 29.88 10.68
N ILE A 15 26.04 30.29 9.67
CA ILE A 15 25.69 31.70 9.41
C ILE A 15 24.23 31.97 9.77
N ASP A 16 23.33 31.08 9.36
CA ASP A 16 21.89 31.14 9.67
C ASP A 16 21.36 29.71 9.81
N ASP A 17 20.40 29.54 10.72
CA ASP A 17 19.68 28.29 10.99
C ASP A 17 18.17 28.51 11.22
N THR A 18 17.67 29.74 11.05
CA THR A 18 16.28 30.09 11.39
C THR A 18 15.32 29.84 10.23
N ALA A 19 15.57 30.48 9.08
CA ALA A 19 14.76 30.33 7.88
C ALA A 19 15.50 29.55 6.79
N THR A 20 16.83 29.62 6.79
CA THR A 20 17.69 28.96 5.82
C THR A 20 18.88 28.35 6.54
N LEU A 21 19.22 27.10 6.24
CA LEU A 21 20.46 26.51 6.73
C LEU A 21 21.61 27.06 5.89
N SER A 22 22.28 28.10 6.38
CA SER A 22 23.41 28.74 5.72
C SER A 22 24.69 28.46 6.48
N PHE A 23 25.70 27.93 5.80
CA PHE A 23 26.99 27.65 6.39
C PHE A 23 28.13 27.94 5.43
N GLU A 24 29.27 28.30 6.01
CA GLU A 24 30.52 28.50 5.29
C GLU A 24 31.54 27.48 5.76
N PHE A 25 32.38 27.00 4.84
CA PHE A 25 33.48 26.12 5.20
C PHE A 25 34.71 26.35 4.34
N THR A 26 35.87 25.97 4.87
CA THR A 26 37.11 25.85 4.11
C THR A 26 37.61 24.43 4.27
N PHE A 27 37.72 23.70 3.16
CA PHE A 27 38.16 22.31 3.15
C PHE A 27 39.67 22.24 2.95
N ALA A 28 40.41 21.58 3.85
CA ALA A 28 41.87 21.55 3.79
C ALA A 28 42.40 20.11 3.64
N LYS A 29 43.34 19.89 2.73
CA LYS A 29 44.00 18.59 2.54
C LYS A 29 45.12 18.37 3.57
N ALA A 30 44.76 18.33 4.86
CA ALA A 30 45.72 18.21 5.96
C ALA A 30 45.79 16.79 6.56
N MET A 31 44.87 15.90 6.19
CA MET A 31 44.80 14.52 6.69
C MET A 31 44.31 13.57 5.59
N ALA A 32 44.34 12.26 5.87
CA ALA A 32 43.95 11.23 4.90
C ALA A 32 42.46 11.32 4.50
N TYR A 33 41.59 11.64 5.46
CA TYR A 33 40.14 11.78 5.26
C TYR A 33 39.63 13.08 5.89
N PRO A 34 39.91 14.23 5.26
CA PRO A 34 39.42 15.51 5.75
C PRO A 34 37.89 15.56 5.59
N PHE A 35 37.22 16.23 6.52
CA PHE A 35 35.77 16.34 6.51
C PHE A 35 35.28 17.68 7.05
N VAL A 36 34.18 18.16 6.47
CA VAL A 36 33.34 19.21 7.02
C VAL A 36 31.89 18.81 6.82
N HIS A 37 31.05 19.03 7.84
CA HIS A 37 29.62 18.85 7.72
C HIS A 37 28.83 19.85 8.57
N ALA A 38 27.69 20.28 8.05
CA ALA A 38 26.63 20.96 8.79
C ALA A 38 25.53 19.93 9.09
N GLU A 39 25.07 19.90 10.34
CA GLU A 39 24.10 18.88 10.79
C GLU A 39 22.88 19.52 11.42
N LEU A 40 21.71 18.99 11.09
CA LEU A 40 20.44 19.29 11.74
C LEU A 40 20.11 18.13 12.68
N GLY A 41 20.27 18.35 13.99
CA GLY A 41 19.98 17.34 14.99
C GLY A 41 18.56 17.44 15.54
N PHE A 42 17.90 16.30 15.68
CA PHE A 42 16.56 16.24 16.29
C PHE A 42 16.65 16.37 17.80
N ARG A 43 15.78 17.20 18.38
CA ARG A 43 15.68 17.41 19.83
C ARG A 43 14.26 17.14 20.31
N ASP A 44 14.16 16.61 21.52
CA ASP A 44 12.88 16.42 22.21
C ASP A 44 12.36 17.75 22.80
N ARG A 45 11.19 17.70 23.45
CA ARG A 45 10.60 18.88 24.13
C ARG A 45 11.47 19.43 25.26
N ALA A 46 12.38 18.63 25.81
CA ALA A 46 13.33 19.04 26.85
C ALA A 46 14.65 19.58 26.25
N GLY A 47 14.75 19.67 24.92
CA GLY A 47 15.94 20.15 24.22
C GLY A 47 17.08 19.13 24.13
N LYS A 48 16.86 17.88 24.55
CA LYS A 48 17.84 16.80 24.47
C LYS A 48 17.83 16.16 23.09
N PHE A 49 19.00 15.78 22.57
CA PHE A 49 19.07 15.02 21.33
C PHE A 49 18.27 13.73 21.43
N THR A 50 17.45 13.48 20.42
CA THR A 50 16.59 12.30 20.33
C THR A 50 16.69 11.68 18.95
N HIS A 51 16.23 10.43 18.85
CA HIS A 51 16.00 9.78 17.57
C HIS A 51 14.55 10.00 17.13
N VAL A 52 14.35 10.07 15.82
CA VAL A 52 13.03 10.18 15.20
C VAL A 52 12.85 9.05 14.18
N ASP A 53 11.59 8.64 14.04
CA ASP A 53 11.16 7.68 13.04
C ASP A 53 10.74 8.41 11.76
N LEU A 54 11.54 8.25 10.71
CA LEU A 54 11.32 8.78 9.37
C LEU A 54 10.85 7.69 8.38
N SER A 55 10.46 6.50 8.84
CA SER A 55 10.03 5.36 7.99
C SER A 55 8.86 5.66 7.06
N ARG A 56 8.04 6.67 7.38
CA ARG A 56 6.95 7.14 6.53
C ARG A 56 7.40 7.94 5.30
N TYR A 57 8.66 8.34 5.25
CA TYR A 57 9.23 9.15 4.19
C TYR A 57 10.08 8.32 3.24
N SER A 58 10.05 8.66 1.96
CA SER A 58 10.81 7.98 0.90
C SER A 58 11.86 8.89 0.29
N ALA A 59 11.65 10.21 0.30
CA ALA A 59 12.57 11.17 -0.29
C ALA A 59 12.76 12.38 0.61
N VAL A 60 13.84 13.10 0.35
CA VAL A 60 14.11 14.43 0.89
C VAL A 60 14.29 15.39 -0.29
N GLU A 61 13.66 16.55 -0.17
CA GLU A 61 13.67 17.60 -1.18
C GLU A 61 14.17 18.89 -0.55
N PHE A 62 15.02 19.62 -1.26
CA PHE A 62 15.50 20.92 -0.82
C PHE A 62 16.02 21.74 -1.99
N ASP A 63 16.01 23.07 -1.82
CA ASP A 63 16.66 24.00 -2.73
C ASP A 63 18.05 24.34 -2.18
N VAL A 64 19.08 24.21 -3.01
CA VAL A 64 20.46 24.49 -2.60
C VAL A 64 21.16 25.44 -3.56
N ASN A 65 21.93 26.37 -3.00
CA ASN A 65 22.91 27.13 -3.76
C ASN A 65 24.28 27.04 -3.06
N CYS A 66 25.35 27.18 -3.85
CA CYS A 66 26.68 27.28 -3.28
C CYS A 66 27.64 28.08 -4.15
N ALA A 67 28.63 28.68 -3.50
CA ALA A 67 29.70 29.44 -4.12
C ALA A 67 31.05 29.09 -3.47
N PRO A 68 32.04 28.56 -4.22
CA PRO A 68 31.98 28.15 -5.63
C PRO A 68 31.08 26.92 -5.85
N ALA A 69 30.84 26.56 -7.11
CA ALA A 69 30.14 25.32 -7.46
C ALA A 69 30.88 24.10 -6.88
N ASN A 70 30.12 23.15 -6.34
CA ASN A 70 30.66 22.07 -5.52
C ASN A 70 29.77 20.82 -5.61
N THR A 71 30.38 19.65 -5.40
CA THR A 71 29.67 18.40 -5.15
C THR A 71 29.68 18.15 -3.64
N LEU A 72 28.50 18.14 -3.04
CA LEU A 72 28.31 17.93 -1.61
C LEU A 72 27.67 16.57 -1.34
N ALA A 73 27.71 16.12 -0.10
CA ALA A 73 27.06 14.90 0.35
C ALA A 73 25.87 15.23 1.26
N PHE A 74 24.75 14.55 1.04
CA PHE A 74 23.64 14.50 1.98
C PHE A 74 23.65 13.13 2.65
N GLY A 75 23.54 13.08 3.97
CA GLY A 75 23.48 11.82 4.71
C GLY A 75 22.60 11.87 5.94
N LEU A 76 22.27 10.69 6.45
CA LEU A 76 21.52 10.51 7.69
C LEU A 76 22.46 9.99 8.77
N VAL A 77 22.45 10.59 9.95
CA VAL A 77 23.16 10.04 11.11
C VAL A 77 22.19 9.16 11.87
N MET A 78 22.36 7.83 11.78
CA MET A 78 21.39 6.86 12.27
C MET A 78 22.00 5.88 13.29
N PHE A 79 21.14 5.41 14.20
CA PHE A 79 21.52 4.44 15.22
C PHE A 79 21.46 3.02 14.66
N GLU A 80 22.57 2.30 14.71
CA GLU A 80 22.68 0.89 14.30
C GLU A 80 22.76 -0.02 15.54
N ASP A 81 21.90 -1.03 15.59
CA ASP A 81 21.91 -2.01 16.70
C ASP A 81 23.21 -2.80 16.75
N GLY A 82 23.73 -2.97 17.97
CA GLY A 82 24.97 -3.69 18.23
C GLY A 82 26.25 -2.91 17.89
N VAL A 83 26.13 -1.70 17.32
CA VAL A 83 27.27 -0.84 17.00
C VAL A 83 27.17 0.52 17.70
N SER A 84 26.05 1.22 17.54
CA SER A 84 25.91 2.59 18.01
C SER A 84 25.72 2.66 19.53
N VAL A 85 26.41 3.61 20.16
CA VAL A 85 26.31 3.89 21.60
C VAL A 85 25.55 5.19 21.80
N PRO A 86 24.42 5.21 22.54
CA PRO A 86 23.62 6.42 22.71
C PRO A 86 24.43 7.63 23.19
N GLY A 87 24.31 8.75 22.47
CA GLY A 87 25.05 9.98 22.76
C GLY A 87 26.47 10.06 22.16
N ARG A 88 27.00 8.94 21.64
CA ARG A 88 28.27 8.90 20.90
C ARG A 88 28.03 8.84 19.39
N PHE A 89 27.79 10.00 18.79
CA PHE A 89 27.46 10.12 17.36
C PHE A 89 28.59 9.65 16.42
N ASP A 90 29.84 9.55 16.90
CA ASP A 90 30.96 8.96 16.19
C ASP A 90 30.78 7.46 15.89
N THR A 91 29.94 6.78 16.68
CA THR A 91 29.60 5.35 16.50
C THR A 91 28.37 5.12 15.62
N TYR A 92 27.75 6.19 15.12
CA TYR A 92 26.52 6.09 14.35
C TYR A 92 26.84 5.76 12.89
N ARG A 93 25.92 5.06 12.24
CA ARG A 93 26.04 4.77 10.81
C ARG A 93 25.62 6.01 10.03
N VAL A 94 26.37 6.33 8.98
CA VAL A 94 26.09 7.50 8.13
C VAL A 94 25.94 7.06 6.68
N PRO A 95 24.76 6.55 6.27
CA PRO A 95 24.47 6.39 4.86
C PRO A 95 24.28 7.77 4.20
N TYR A 96 24.84 7.94 3.00
CA TYR A 96 24.80 9.21 2.28
C TYR A 96 24.71 9.01 0.77
N THR A 97 24.46 10.11 0.07
CA THR A 97 24.54 10.24 -1.40
C THR A 97 25.10 11.61 -1.77
N TYR A 98 25.46 11.79 -3.03
CA TYR A 98 26.02 13.05 -3.54
C TYR A 98 24.98 13.86 -4.28
N PHE A 99 25.13 15.19 -4.23
CA PHE A 99 24.37 16.13 -5.03
C PHE A 99 25.29 17.28 -5.47
N PHE A 100 24.96 17.88 -6.61
CA PHE A 100 25.67 19.05 -7.13
C PHE A 100 25.00 20.33 -6.63
N CYS A 101 25.79 21.37 -6.45
CA CYS A 101 25.29 22.71 -6.17
C CYS A 101 26.12 23.75 -6.93
N ASN A 102 25.47 24.88 -7.25
CA ASN A 102 26.10 26.01 -7.90
C ASN A 102 25.46 27.34 -7.47
N GLN A 103 25.92 28.46 -8.04
CA GLN A 103 25.47 29.79 -7.66
C GLN A 103 24.04 30.11 -8.12
N ASN A 104 23.54 29.46 -9.17
CA ASN A 104 22.22 29.72 -9.76
C ASN A 104 21.08 29.12 -8.93
N GLY A 105 21.40 28.21 -7.99
CA GLY A 105 20.41 27.47 -7.23
C GLY A 105 19.88 26.26 -8.01
N GLU A 106 19.67 25.16 -7.31
CA GLU A 106 19.16 23.91 -7.87
C GLU A 106 18.18 23.26 -6.88
N HIS A 107 17.10 22.70 -7.41
CA HIS A 107 16.18 21.88 -6.64
C HIS A 107 16.67 20.43 -6.67
N VAL A 108 16.86 19.84 -5.49
CA VAL A 108 17.44 18.52 -5.32
C VAL A 108 16.43 17.61 -4.62
N GLU A 109 16.11 16.48 -5.27
CA GLU A 109 15.31 15.39 -4.70
C GLU A 109 16.19 14.15 -4.55
N LEU A 110 16.28 13.61 -3.34
CA LEU A 110 17.09 12.43 -3.01
C LEU A 110 16.24 11.31 -2.42
N ASP A 111 16.35 10.12 -3.00
CA ASP A 111 15.72 8.90 -2.50
C ASP A 111 16.47 8.39 -1.25
N LEU A 112 15.78 8.36 -0.12
CA LEU A 112 16.33 7.93 1.18
C LEU A 112 16.69 6.44 1.20
N ALA A 113 16.10 5.60 0.34
CA ALA A 113 16.42 4.19 0.23
C ALA A 113 17.73 3.93 -0.53
N ARG A 114 18.19 4.90 -1.34
CA ARG A 114 19.41 4.78 -2.15
C ARG A 114 20.68 5.26 -1.47
N LEU A 115 20.58 5.77 -0.25
CA LEU A 115 21.75 6.17 0.53
C LEU A 115 22.66 4.95 0.77
N ARG A 116 23.97 5.15 0.70
CA ARG A 116 24.97 4.08 0.85
C ARG A 116 25.92 4.39 1.98
N THR A 117 26.39 3.34 2.65
CA THR A 117 27.44 3.46 3.66
C THR A 117 28.74 2.94 3.09
N ASP A 118 29.81 3.70 3.31
CA ASP A 118 31.15 3.33 2.86
C ASP A 118 31.62 2.01 3.44
N GLN A 119 32.41 1.28 2.66
CA GLN A 119 33.00 0.01 3.04
C GLN A 119 33.82 0.09 4.34
N TRP A 120 34.62 1.16 4.52
CA TRP A 120 35.51 1.30 5.68
C TRP A 120 34.76 1.21 7.01
N TRP A 121 33.51 1.68 7.06
CA TRP A 121 32.69 1.65 8.27
C TRP A 121 32.32 0.21 8.64
N PHE A 122 31.89 -0.60 7.66
CA PHE A 122 31.63 -2.03 7.87
C PHE A 122 32.89 -2.80 8.27
N ASP A 123 34.04 -2.48 7.64
CA ASP A 123 35.33 -3.09 7.95
C ASP A 123 35.81 -2.75 9.37
N THR A 124 35.50 -1.53 9.84
CA THR A 124 35.80 -1.05 11.20
C THR A 124 35.00 -1.83 12.24
N TYR A 125 33.71 -2.05 12.00
CA TYR A 125 32.82 -2.76 12.93
C TYR A 125 32.69 -4.26 12.66
N LYS A 126 33.48 -4.81 11.74
CA LYS A 126 33.50 -6.24 11.36
C LYS A 126 32.12 -6.78 10.96
N LEU A 127 31.38 -5.97 10.20
CA LEU A 127 30.05 -6.30 9.68
C LEU A 127 30.13 -6.76 8.22
N ASN A 128 29.13 -7.54 7.79
CA ASN A 128 29.04 -7.98 6.40
C ASN A 128 28.62 -6.82 5.49
N LEU A 129 29.41 -6.57 4.42
CA LEU A 129 29.14 -5.54 3.40
C LEU A 129 27.81 -5.71 2.68
N ALA A 130 27.21 -6.90 2.67
CA ALA A 130 25.88 -7.12 2.12
C ALA A 130 24.76 -6.41 2.92
N ARG A 131 25.02 -5.99 4.17
CA ARG A 131 24.06 -5.28 5.03
C ARG A 131 23.98 -3.78 4.72
N GLN A 132 23.93 -3.43 3.43
CA GLN A 132 23.78 -2.03 2.99
C GLN A 132 22.38 -1.49 3.26
N GLU A 133 21.38 -2.35 3.39
CA GLU A 133 20.02 -1.95 3.75
C GLU A 133 20.01 -1.23 5.11
N HIS A 134 19.16 -0.21 5.21
CA HIS A 134 19.02 0.61 6.41
C HIS A 134 17.56 0.92 6.66
N THR A 135 17.20 1.06 7.94
CA THR A 135 15.86 1.43 8.37
C THR A 135 15.84 2.86 8.87
N LEU A 136 14.84 3.63 8.45
CA LEU A 136 14.69 5.03 8.83
C LEU A 136 14.04 5.24 10.21
N THR A 137 14.13 4.25 11.12
CA THR A 137 13.38 4.23 12.39
C THR A 137 14.06 5.00 13.51
N ARG A 138 15.39 5.12 13.50
CA ARG A 138 16.17 5.82 14.53
C ARG A 138 17.19 6.77 13.92
N ILE A 139 16.67 7.86 13.35
CA ILE A 139 17.49 8.93 12.78
C ILE A 139 17.75 9.98 13.85
N ALA A 140 19.03 10.34 14.07
CA ALA A 140 19.42 11.36 15.04
C ALA A 140 19.69 12.72 14.40
N LYS A 141 20.25 12.74 13.19
CA LYS A 141 20.58 13.99 12.49
C LYS A 141 20.47 13.83 10.98
N LEU A 142 20.26 14.95 10.29
CA LEU A 142 20.50 15.12 8.86
C LEU A 142 21.84 15.82 8.68
N SER A 143 22.64 15.42 7.70
CA SER A 143 24.01 15.92 7.50
C SER A 143 24.23 16.38 6.06
N PHE A 144 24.80 17.58 5.90
CA PHE A 144 25.27 18.15 4.65
C PHE A 144 26.78 18.32 4.73
N GLY A 145 27.54 17.60 3.92
CA GLY A 145 28.99 17.49 4.04
C GLY A 145 29.78 17.81 2.78
N SER A 146 31.05 18.13 2.98
CA SER A 146 32.06 18.18 1.91
C SER A 146 32.32 16.78 1.35
N THR A 147 32.78 16.73 0.10
CA THR A 147 33.23 15.49 -0.53
C THR A 147 34.71 15.58 -0.90
N PHE A 148 35.27 14.49 -1.41
CA PHE A 148 36.61 14.50 -1.99
C PHE A 148 36.77 15.42 -3.21
N GLN A 149 35.64 15.82 -3.84
CA GLN A 149 35.62 16.77 -4.96
C GLN A 149 35.49 18.23 -4.51
N SER A 150 35.29 18.49 -3.23
CA SER A 150 35.13 19.86 -2.74
C SER A 150 36.41 20.69 -2.92
N PRO A 151 36.33 21.96 -3.37
CA PRO A 151 37.49 22.80 -3.59
C PRO A 151 38.33 22.99 -2.32
N TYR A 152 39.63 22.69 -2.42
CA TYR A 152 40.57 22.82 -1.31
C TYR A 152 41.01 24.26 -1.10
N ASN A 153 41.13 24.66 0.16
CA ASN A 153 41.61 25.97 0.61
C ASN A 153 40.83 27.17 0.02
N VAL A 154 39.57 26.93 -0.36
CA VAL A 154 38.65 27.96 -0.84
C VAL A 154 37.47 28.05 0.12
N LEU A 155 37.07 29.28 0.47
CA LEU A 155 35.86 29.51 1.25
C LEU A 155 34.64 29.13 0.40
N SER A 156 33.97 28.07 0.81
CA SER A 156 32.72 27.61 0.21
C SER A 156 31.55 28.07 1.07
N LYS A 157 30.58 28.74 0.45
CA LYS A 157 29.31 29.13 1.07
C LYS A 157 28.20 28.24 0.55
N VAL A 158 27.37 27.72 1.42
CA VAL A 158 26.23 26.86 1.06
C VAL A 158 24.99 27.37 1.76
N GLN A 159 23.88 27.45 1.05
CA GLN A 159 22.57 27.74 1.64
C GLN A 159 21.57 26.68 1.20
N VAL A 160 20.91 26.06 2.16
CA VAL A 160 19.87 25.05 1.95
C VAL A 160 18.53 25.62 2.43
N ARG A 161 17.54 25.61 1.54
CA ARG A 161 16.20 26.18 1.72
C ARG A 161 15.13 25.12 1.46
N ASN A 162 13.93 25.36 1.99
CA ASN A 162 12.74 24.54 1.74
C ASN A 162 12.96 23.03 1.97
N LEU A 163 13.73 22.68 3.00
CA LEU A 163 13.98 21.27 3.33
C LEU A 163 12.68 20.58 3.72
N ALA A 164 12.25 19.63 2.89
CA ALA A 164 11.04 18.86 3.06
C ALA A 164 11.34 17.36 3.01
N LEU A 165 10.64 16.59 3.86
CA LEU A 165 10.63 15.13 3.78
C LEU A 165 9.32 14.72 3.09
N THR A 166 9.43 14.02 1.98
CA THR A 166 8.28 13.57 1.20
C THR A 166 8.13 12.05 1.28
N GLY A 167 6.88 11.60 1.32
CA GLY A 167 6.54 10.20 1.57
C GLY A 167 5.24 9.85 0.88
N ARG A 168 5.11 8.59 0.48
CA ARG A 168 3.91 8.10 -0.22
C ARG A 168 2.99 7.39 0.74
N ASP A 169 1.80 7.94 0.97
CA ASP A 169 0.79 7.30 1.81
C ASP A 169 0.08 6.15 1.06
N MET A 170 0.57 4.94 1.29
CA MET A 170 0.00 3.71 0.71
C MET A 170 -1.37 3.34 1.26
N ARG A 171 -1.82 3.96 2.36
CA ARG A 171 -3.10 3.61 3.00
C ARG A 171 -4.26 3.83 2.04
N TYR A 172 -4.23 4.88 1.23
CA TYR A 172 -5.26 5.13 0.22
C TYR A 172 -5.33 4.04 -0.84
N LEU A 173 -4.17 3.53 -1.28
CA LEU A 173 -4.11 2.43 -2.24
C LEU A 173 -4.72 1.15 -1.65
N TYR A 174 -4.39 0.85 -0.38
CA TYR A 174 -4.97 -0.31 0.32
C TYR A 174 -6.47 -0.17 0.57
N LEU A 175 -6.94 1.01 0.97
CA LEU A 175 -8.37 1.28 1.13
C LEU A 175 -9.14 1.12 -0.19
N PHE A 176 -8.56 1.62 -1.29
CA PHE A 176 -9.14 1.46 -2.62
C PHE A 176 -9.18 -0.02 -3.05
N ALA A 177 -8.11 -0.78 -2.82
CA ALA A 177 -8.08 -2.21 -3.11
C ALA A 177 -9.12 -2.98 -2.28
N ALA A 178 -9.24 -2.69 -0.98
CA ALA A 178 -10.26 -3.29 -0.12
C ALA A 178 -11.68 -2.95 -0.60
N PHE A 179 -11.92 -1.68 -0.98
CA PHE A 179 -13.19 -1.26 -1.56
C PHE A 179 -13.51 -2.03 -2.84
N MET A 180 -12.55 -2.19 -3.75
CA MET A 180 -12.71 -2.99 -4.97
C MET A 180 -13.06 -4.45 -4.66
N VAL A 181 -12.37 -5.08 -3.70
CA VAL A 181 -12.61 -6.46 -3.29
C VAL A 181 -14.01 -6.66 -2.69
N VAL A 182 -14.60 -5.64 -2.04
CA VAL A 182 -15.96 -5.70 -1.49
C VAL A 182 -17.02 -5.32 -2.54
N ALA A 183 -16.74 -4.30 -3.37
CA ALA A 183 -17.66 -3.78 -4.36
C ALA A 183 -17.96 -4.78 -5.48
N TRP A 184 -16.95 -5.52 -5.95
CA TRP A 184 -17.10 -6.53 -7.00
C TRP A 184 -18.08 -7.67 -6.64
N PRO A 185 -17.90 -8.40 -5.53
CA PRO A 185 -18.84 -9.44 -5.12
C PRO A 185 -20.18 -8.84 -4.70
N GLY A 186 -20.20 -7.66 -4.09
CA GLY A 186 -21.45 -6.94 -3.79
C GLY A 186 -22.28 -6.66 -5.05
N TYR A 187 -21.63 -6.15 -6.10
CA TYR A 187 -22.24 -5.91 -7.40
C TYR A 187 -22.67 -7.22 -8.08
N GLY A 188 -21.81 -8.24 -8.06
CA GLY A 188 -22.13 -9.56 -8.62
C GLY A 188 -23.37 -10.17 -7.95
N LEU A 189 -23.41 -10.24 -6.62
CA LEU A 189 -24.56 -10.74 -5.87
C LEU A 189 -25.83 -9.93 -6.14
N TRP A 190 -25.73 -8.60 -6.23
CA TRP A 190 -26.86 -7.75 -6.56
C TRP A 190 -27.37 -7.99 -7.98
N PHE A 191 -26.47 -8.10 -8.95
CA PHE A 191 -26.79 -8.36 -10.36
C PHE A 191 -27.46 -9.72 -10.54
N PHE A 192 -26.89 -10.79 -9.96
CA PHE A 192 -27.50 -12.13 -9.99
C PHE A 192 -28.87 -12.16 -9.31
N ARG A 193 -29.03 -11.46 -8.17
CA ARG A 193 -30.34 -11.35 -7.50
C ARG A 193 -31.38 -10.62 -8.36
N ARG A 194 -31.00 -9.51 -9.00
CA ARG A 194 -31.91 -8.78 -9.90
C ARG A 194 -32.25 -9.59 -11.14
N HIS A 195 -31.28 -10.29 -11.72
CA HIS A 195 -31.49 -11.13 -12.90
C HIS A 195 -32.39 -12.33 -12.60
N THR A 196 -32.17 -13.02 -11.47
CA THR A 196 -33.03 -14.12 -11.03
C THR A 196 -34.44 -13.64 -10.70
N GLN A 197 -34.61 -12.47 -10.08
CA GLN A 197 -35.92 -11.86 -9.85
C GLN A 197 -36.65 -11.52 -11.16
N ALA A 198 -35.94 -11.00 -12.16
CA ALA A 198 -36.51 -10.71 -13.47
C ALA A 198 -36.95 -11.99 -14.21
N LEU A 199 -36.12 -13.04 -14.20
CA LEU A 199 -36.46 -14.36 -14.76
C LEU A 199 -37.66 -14.99 -14.06
N LEU A 200 -37.73 -14.91 -12.73
CA LEU A 200 -38.87 -15.40 -11.95
C LEU A 200 -40.17 -14.65 -12.28
N ALA A 201 -40.09 -13.34 -12.49
CA ALA A 201 -41.24 -12.54 -12.92
C ALA A 201 -41.71 -12.96 -14.33
N GLU A 202 -40.77 -13.20 -15.25
CA GLU A 202 -41.09 -13.66 -16.61
C GLU A 202 -41.69 -15.07 -16.63
N VAL A 203 -41.15 -16.02 -15.85
CA VAL A 203 -41.70 -17.37 -15.70
C VAL A 203 -43.08 -17.34 -15.06
N LYS A 204 -43.30 -16.48 -14.06
CA LYS A 204 -44.62 -16.32 -13.43
C LYS A 204 -45.64 -15.71 -14.40
N ASP A 205 -45.22 -14.80 -15.28
CA ASP A 205 -46.07 -14.23 -16.32
C ASP A 205 -46.40 -15.26 -17.40
N LYS A 206 -45.42 -16.05 -17.86
CA LYS A 206 -45.63 -17.18 -18.78
C LYS A 206 -46.54 -18.26 -18.18
N MET A 207 -46.31 -18.68 -16.94
CA MET A 207 -47.21 -19.62 -16.25
C MET A 207 -48.64 -19.10 -16.15
N ARG A 208 -48.86 -17.80 -15.92
CA ARG A 208 -50.20 -17.21 -15.90
C ARG A 208 -50.87 -17.22 -17.27
N ARG A 209 -50.11 -17.07 -18.35
CA ARG A 209 -50.63 -17.15 -19.73
C ARG A 209 -50.83 -18.60 -20.20
N ASP A 210 -50.00 -19.51 -19.71
CA ASP A 210 -50.01 -20.93 -20.06
C ASP A 210 -50.90 -21.77 -19.14
N ILE A 211 -51.72 -21.19 -18.24
CA ILE A 211 -52.82 -21.91 -17.60
C ILE A 211 -53.85 -22.18 -18.70
N PRO A 212 -53.91 -23.40 -19.28
CA PRO A 212 -54.94 -23.71 -20.25
C PRO A 212 -56.22 -23.96 -19.45
N LEU A 213 -57.38 -23.72 -20.06
CA LEU A 213 -58.66 -24.17 -19.55
C LEU A 213 -58.70 -25.72 -19.53
N VAL A 214 -58.00 -26.36 -18.59
CA VAL A 214 -58.10 -27.81 -18.32
C VAL A 214 -59.34 -28.05 -17.45
N ALA A 215 -60.49 -27.59 -17.94
CA ALA A 215 -61.80 -27.73 -17.31
C ALA A 215 -62.80 -28.49 -18.20
N TYR A 216 -62.31 -29.19 -19.22
CA TYR A 216 -63.13 -30.05 -20.05
C TYR A 216 -62.41 -31.38 -20.24
N GLN A 217 -63.17 -32.48 -20.15
CA GLN A 217 -62.82 -33.79 -20.72
C GLN A 217 -62.10 -34.79 -19.80
N GLN A 218 -62.60 -34.97 -18.57
CA GLN A 218 -62.72 -36.32 -18.00
C GLN A 218 -64.21 -36.67 -17.96
N LEU A 219 -64.74 -37.19 -19.07
CA LEU A 219 -65.01 -38.62 -19.27
C LEU A 219 -66.30 -39.07 -18.53
N SER A 220 -67.44 -38.57 -19.01
CA SER A 220 -68.80 -39.01 -18.64
C SER A 220 -69.20 -40.31 -19.36
N GLN A 221 -68.29 -41.27 -19.48
CA GLN A 221 -68.51 -42.50 -20.26
C GLN A 221 -68.86 -43.73 -19.41
N ASP A 222 -68.66 -43.67 -18.09
CA ASP A 222 -68.99 -44.78 -17.18
C ASP A 222 -70.49 -44.87 -16.82
N LEU A 223 -71.28 -43.80 -17.00
CA LEU A 223 -72.68 -43.76 -16.53
C LEU A 223 -73.70 -44.46 -17.46
N HIS A 224 -73.35 -44.72 -18.72
CA HIS A 224 -74.28 -45.40 -19.67
C HIS A 224 -74.15 -46.92 -19.66
N ARG A 225 -72.94 -47.44 -19.45
CA ARG A 225 -72.68 -48.90 -19.48
C ARG A 225 -73.33 -49.64 -18.30
N ASP A 226 -73.40 -49.00 -17.13
CA ASP A 226 -74.08 -49.55 -15.94
C ASP A 226 -75.61 -49.57 -16.05
N LYS A 227 -76.20 -48.65 -16.84
CA LYS A 227 -77.66 -48.62 -17.06
C LYS A 227 -78.14 -49.77 -17.93
N GLU A 228 -77.38 -50.15 -18.95
CA GLU A 228 -77.75 -51.26 -19.84
C GLU A 228 -77.58 -52.62 -19.15
N GLN A 229 -76.51 -52.81 -18.37
CA GLN A 229 -76.30 -54.06 -17.62
C GLN A 229 -77.36 -54.28 -16.53
N SER A 230 -77.77 -53.22 -15.84
CA SER A 230 -78.82 -53.32 -14.81
C SER A 230 -80.21 -53.56 -15.39
N ALA A 231 -80.53 -53.08 -16.60
CA ALA A 231 -81.80 -53.34 -17.26
C ALA A 231 -81.96 -54.81 -17.70
N ILE A 232 -80.88 -55.41 -18.24
CA ILE A 232 -80.88 -56.82 -18.66
C ILE A 232 -81.02 -57.76 -17.46
N LEU A 233 -80.31 -57.48 -16.36
CA LEU A 233 -80.42 -58.26 -15.12
C LEU A 233 -81.83 -58.18 -14.52
N ARG A 234 -82.49 -57.01 -14.60
CA ARG A 234 -83.86 -56.84 -14.11
C ARG A 234 -84.88 -57.59 -14.97
N PHE A 235 -84.68 -57.63 -16.29
CA PHE A 235 -85.54 -58.38 -17.22
C PHE A 235 -85.40 -59.90 -17.04
N MET A 236 -84.18 -60.41 -16.82
CA MET A 236 -83.97 -61.83 -16.50
C MET A 236 -84.58 -62.22 -15.14
N ALA A 237 -84.61 -61.30 -14.17
CA ALA A 237 -85.17 -61.58 -12.84
C ALA A 237 -86.71 -61.57 -12.81
N THR A 238 -87.39 -60.85 -13.70
CA THR A 238 -88.87 -60.76 -13.72
C THR A 238 -89.54 -61.82 -14.59
N GLU A 239 -88.90 -62.25 -15.68
CA GLU A 239 -89.55 -63.15 -16.65
C GLU A 239 -89.25 -64.65 -16.43
N TYR A 240 -88.23 -65.01 -15.64
CA TYR A 240 -87.83 -66.41 -15.39
C TYR A 240 -88.45 -67.05 -14.13
N VAL A 241 -89.34 -66.34 -13.42
CA VAL A 241 -90.11 -66.87 -12.28
C VAL A 241 -91.58 -67.00 -12.67
N ASN A 242 -91.84 -67.71 -13.77
CA ASN A 242 -93.17 -68.15 -14.18
C ASN A 242 -93.19 -69.68 -14.31
N PRO A 243 -93.47 -70.44 -13.23
CA PRO A 243 -93.51 -71.90 -13.23
C PRO A 243 -94.93 -72.43 -13.53
N GLU A 244 -95.61 -71.89 -14.56
CA GLU A 244 -96.84 -72.46 -15.10
C GLU A 244 -96.79 -72.46 -16.63
N LEU A 245 -96.10 -73.45 -17.21
CA LEU A 245 -96.38 -73.92 -18.55
C LEU A 245 -96.18 -75.44 -18.56
N ASP A 246 -97.20 -76.11 -18.04
CA ASP A 246 -97.49 -77.52 -18.25
C ASP A 246 -97.87 -77.69 -19.73
N VAL A 247 -97.16 -78.55 -20.45
CA VAL A 247 -97.37 -78.82 -21.89
C VAL A 247 -97.89 -80.24 -22.02
N GLU A 248 -99.16 -80.48 -21.72
CA GLU A 248 -99.91 -81.65 -22.21
C GLU A 248 -101.41 -81.32 -22.32
N THR A 249 -101.92 -81.22 -23.56
CA THR A 249 -103.00 -82.07 -24.12
C THR A 249 -103.75 -81.39 -25.29
N THR A 250 -103.69 -82.08 -26.44
CA THR A 250 -104.63 -82.12 -27.60
C THR A 250 -104.99 -80.87 -28.38
#